data_AF-A0A151EVI3-F1
#
_entry.id   AF-A0A151EVI3-F1
#
_cell.length_a   1.000
_cell.length_b   1.000
_cell.length_c   1.000
_cell.angle_alpha   90.00
_cell.angle_beta   90.00
_cell.angle_gamma   90.00
#
_symmetry.space_group_name_H-M   'P 1'
#
loop_
_entity.id
_entity.type
_entity.pdbx_description
1 polymer ?
#
loop_
_entity_poly.entity_id
_entity_poly.type
_entity_poly.pdbx_seq_one_letter_code
_entity_poly.pdbx_strand_id
1 'polypeptide(L)'
;MTYNVLVLGAGMISKPLVKYLLDHPTFSVTMASRTVSKAEKIINNHNFGTAVEFNITDDKLLEKLISNSDLAVSLLPYIFFSTNVDLTQELTICQL
;
A
#
# COMPACT_ATOMS: atom_id res chain seq x y z
N MET A 1 -1.81 18.86 -7.76
CA MET A 1 -2.59 17.91 -6.94
C MET A 1 -1.83 16.60 -6.96
N THR A 2 -1.64 15.98 -5.80
CA THR A 2 -0.88 14.73 -5.67
C THR A 2 -1.81 13.67 -5.09
N TYR A 3 -1.86 12.49 -5.70
CA TYR A 3 -2.70 11.38 -5.27
C TYR A 3 -1.90 10.42 -4.38
N ASN A 4 -2.46 10.03 -3.24
CA ASN A 4 -1.82 9.14 -2.28
C ASN A 4 -2.27 7.70 -2.51
N VAL A 5 -1.34 6.85 -2.94
CA VAL A 5 -1.58 5.43 -3.18
C VAL A 5 -0.99 4.60 -2.04
N LEU A 6 -1.83 3.84 -1.35
CA LEU A 6 -1.44 2.85 -0.35
C LEU A 6 -1.21 1.50 -1.03
N VAL A 7 -0.04 0.90 -0.84
CA VAL A 7 0.28 -0.44 -1.34
C VAL A 7 0.51 -1.36 -0.14
N LEU A 8 -0.41 -2.31 0.07
CA LEU A 8 -0.31 -3.33 1.10
C LEU A 8 0.48 -4.52 0.54
N GLY A 9 1.71 -4.66 1.01
CA GLY A 9 2.62 -5.75 0.65
C GLY A 9 3.88 -5.27 -0.07
N ALA A 10 5.03 -5.80 0.36
CA ALA A 10 6.35 -5.56 -0.24
C ALA A 10 6.86 -6.84 -0.94
N GLY A 11 6.05 -7.34 -1.88
CA GLY A 11 6.32 -8.53 -2.67
C GLY A 11 7.02 -8.24 -4.01
N MET A 12 7.36 -9.30 -4.74
CA MET A 12 8.05 -9.19 -6.04
C MET A 12 7.24 -8.42 -7.09
N ILE A 13 5.91 -8.49 -7.05
CA ILE A 13 4.98 -7.80 -7.96
C ILE A 13 4.79 -6.33 -7.55
N SER A 14 4.88 -6.01 -6.26
CA SER A 14 4.73 -4.63 -5.77
C SER A 14 5.84 -3.69 -6.27
N LYS A 15 7.04 -4.23 -6.50
CA LYS A 15 8.21 -3.44 -6.90
C LYS A 15 8.04 -2.70 -8.23
N PRO A 16 7.70 -3.35 -9.37
CA PRO A 16 7.51 -2.64 -10.63
C PRO A 16 6.34 -1.65 -10.57
N LEU A 17 5.25 -1.97 -9.86
CA LEU A 17 4.11 -1.08 -9.67
C LEU A 17 4.50 0.19 -8.91
N VAL A 18 5.16 0.03 -7.75
CA VAL A 18 5.58 1.16 -6.91
C VAL A 18 6.58 2.04 -7.66
N LYS A 19 7.53 1.43 -8.37
CA LYS A 19 8.47 2.19 -9.19
C LYS A 19 7.76 3.00 -10.28
N TYR A 20 6.83 2.37 -11.00
CA TYR A 20 6.03 3.06 -12.02
C TYR A 20 5.25 4.24 -11.44
N LEU A 21 4.61 4.07 -10.28
CA LEU A 21 3.86 5.14 -9.62
C LEU A 21 4.78 6.28 -9.16
N LEU A 22 5.94 5.95 -8.58
CA LEU A 22 6.92 6.95 -8.11
C LEU A 22 7.59 7.72 -9.26
N ASP A 23 7.73 7.12 -10.44
CA ASP A 23 8.24 7.79 -11.64
C ASP A 23 7.30 8.91 -12.15
N HIS A 24 6.04 8.91 -11.70
CA HIS A 24 5.06 9.95 -12.03
C HIS A 24 4.95 10.99 -10.89
N PRO A 25 5.21 12.29 -11.16
CA PRO A 25 5.26 13.33 -10.13
C PRO A 25 3.89 13.66 -9.50
N THR A 26 2.81 13.07 -10.03
CA THR A 26 1.45 13.25 -9.53
C THR A 26 1.07 12.26 -8.44
N PHE A 27 1.88 11.25 -8.16
CA PHE A 27 1.57 10.21 -7.18
C PHE A 27 2.56 10.19 -6.02
N SER A 28 2.03 10.02 -4.82
CA SER A 28 2.77 9.64 -3.62
C SER A 28 2.41 8.21 -3.28
N VAL A 29 3.40 7.40 -2.90
CA VAL A 29 3.20 5.98 -2.58
C VAL A 29 3.54 5.71 -1.13
N THR A 30 2.60 5.14 -0.39
CA THR A 30 2.84 4.57 0.93
C THR A 30 2.87 3.06 0.81
N MET A 31 4.03 2.44 1.01
CA MET A 31 4.13 0.97 1.08
C MET A 31 4.04 0.51 2.52
N ALA A 32 2.99 -0.25 2.81
CA ALA A 32 2.77 -0.87 4.11
C ALA A 32 3.12 -2.36 4.03
N SER A 33 4.02 -2.82 4.90
CA SER A 33 4.43 -4.23 4.94
C SER A 33 4.78 -4.69 6.36
N ARG A 34 4.57 -5.98 6.64
CA ARG A 34 5.05 -6.62 7.88
C ARG A 34 6.56 -6.55 8.04
N THR A 35 7.30 -6.41 6.93
CA THR A 35 8.76 -6.25 6.95
C THR A 35 9.11 -4.93 6.29
N VAL A 36 9.17 -3.86 7.10
CA VAL A 36 9.42 -2.50 6.62
C VAL A 36 10.70 -2.38 5.79
N SER A 37 11.75 -3.13 6.14
CA SER A 37 13.02 -3.13 5.39
C SER A 37 12.89 -3.60 3.93
N LYS A 38 11.88 -4.39 3.59
CA LYS A 38 11.58 -4.73 2.19
C LYS A 38 10.91 -3.56 1.47
N ALA A 39 9.98 -2.87 2.13
CA ALA A 39 9.32 -1.69 1.59
C ALA A 39 10.33 -0.54 1.37
N GLU A 40 11.20 -0.28 2.34
CA GLU A 40 12.27 0.72 2.24
C GLU A 40 13.19 0.44 1.05
N LYS A 41 13.58 -0.83 0.83
CA LYS A 41 14.39 -1.23 -0.33
C LYS A 41 13.71 -1.01 -1.68
N ILE A 42 12.38 -1.15 -1.73
CA ILE A 42 11.60 -0.92 -2.96
C ILE A 42 11.44 0.58 -3.22
N ILE A 43 11.15 1.35 -2.17
CA ILE A 43 11.02 2.82 -2.24
C ILE A 43 12.36 3.48 -2.54
N ASN A 44 13.46 2.93 -2.01
CA ASN A 44 14.83 3.39 -2.29
C ASN A 44 15.02 4.90 -2.07
N ASN A 45 14.52 5.42 -0.94
CA ASN A 45 14.56 6.83 -0.55
C ASN A 45 13.97 7.81 -1.58
N HIS A 46 12.97 7.38 -2.35
CA HIS A 46 12.27 8.27 -3.27
C HIS A 46 11.50 9.37 -2.51
N ASN A 47 11.57 10.61 -2.98
CA ASN A 47 10.93 11.77 -2.31
C ASN A 47 9.42 11.61 -2.09
N PHE A 48 8.75 10.86 -2.96
CA PHE A 48 7.31 10.61 -2.89
C PHE A 48 6.96 9.22 -2.34
N GLY A 49 7.93 8.49 -1.77
CA GLY A 49 7.75 7.15 -1.23
C GLY A 49 7.89 7.10 0.28
N THR A 50 6.90 6.52 0.96
CA THR A 50 6.91 6.30 2.42
C THR A 50 6.79 4.81 2.74
N ALA A 51 7.71 4.26 3.53
CA ALA A 51 7.64 2.89 4.00
C ALA A 51 7.04 2.86 5.41
N VAL A 52 6.04 2.00 5.63
CA VAL A 52 5.36 1.85 6.91
C VAL A 52 5.35 0.39 7.32
N GLU A 53 5.67 0.12 8.58
CA GLU A 53 5.45 -1.20 9.16
C GLU A 53 3.95 -1.40 9.41
N PHE A 54 3.39 -2.46 8.84
CA PHE A 54 1.96 -2.76 8.97
C PHE A 54 1.74 -4.26 9.13
N ASN A 55 0.91 -4.62 10.10
CA ASN A 55 0.43 -5.97 10.29
C ASN A 55 -1.09 -6.01 10.05
N ILE A 56 -1.55 -7.02 9.33
CA ILE A 56 -2.98 -7.18 8.95
C ILE A 56 -3.90 -7.39 10.15
N THR A 57 -3.36 -7.69 11.33
CA THR A 57 -4.12 -7.79 12.57
C THR A 57 -4.40 -6.43 13.23
N ASP A 58 -3.86 -5.33 12.69
CA ASP A 58 -4.04 -3.98 13.21
C ASP A 58 -5.08 -3.20 12.40
N ASP A 59 -6.35 -3.46 12.69
CA ASP A 59 -7.49 -2.85 12.00
C ASP A 59 -7.49 -1.32 12.14
N LYS A 60 -7.07 -0.79 13.30
CA LYS A 60 -7.02 0.66 13.53
C LYS A 60 -5.99 1.34 12.65
N LEU A 61 -4.82 0.73 12.50
CA LEU A 61 -3.79 1.26 11.62
C LEU A 61 -4.21 1.14 10.15
N LEU A 62 -4.89 0.06 9.78
CA LEU A 62 -5.43 -0.13 8.43
C LEU A 62 -6.45 0.96 8.08
N GLU A 63 -7.45 1.19 8.92
CA GLU A 63 -8.45 2.25 8.72
C GLU A 63 -7.78 3.62 8.58
N LYS A 64 -6.80 3.92 9.43
CA LYS A 64 -6.03 5.16 9.35
C LYS A 64 -5.26 5.28 8.03
N LEU A 65 -4.60 4.22 7.58
CA LEU A 65 -3.85 4.24 6.32
C LEU A 65 -4.76 4.42 5.12
N ILE A 66 -5.89 3.70 5.09
CA ILE A 66 -6.91 3.81 4.04
C ILE A 66 -7.50 5.23 4.02
N SER A 67 -7.88 5.78 5.18
CA SER A 67 -8.45 7.12 5.29
C SER A 67 -7.49 8.23 4.84
N ASN A 68 -6.18 8.00 4.87
CA ASN A 68 -5.17 8.97 4.40
C ASN A 68 -4.76 8.76 2.93
N SER A 69 -5.30 7.72 2.27
CA SER A 69 -5.01 7.38 0.88
C SER A 69 -6.23 7.61 -0.01
N ASP A 70 -5.99 8.03 -1.24
CA ASP A 70 -7.04 8.13 -2.27
C ASP A 70 -7.32 6.78 -2.94
N LEU A 71 -6.33 5.89 -2.92
CA LEU A 71 -6.42 4.55 -3.49
C LEU A 71 -5.60 3.57 -2.65
N ALA A 72 -6.16 2.41 -2.30
CA ALA A 72 -5.38 1.32 -1.74
C ALA A 72 -5.35 0.09 -2.65
N VAL A 73 -4.14 -0.44 -2.85
CA VAL A 73 -3.85 -1.64 -3.63
C VAL A 73 -3.38 -2.73 -2.67
N SER A 74 -4.14 -3.82 -2.57
CA SER A 74 -3.77 -4.98 -1.76
C SER A 74 -3.14 -6.06 -2.61
N LEU A 75 -1.85 -6.34 -2.38
CA LEU A 75 -1.11 -7.45 -2.99
C LEU A 75 -0.86 -8.57 -1.99
N LEU A 76 -1.69 -8.65 -0.94
CA LEU A 76 -1.60 -9.68 0.08
C LEU A 76 -2.29 -10.97 -0.39
N PRO A 77 -1.82 -12.15 0.07
CA PRO A 77 -2.46 -13.43 -0.24
C PRO A 77 -3.93 -13.45 0.22
N TYR A 78 -4.81 -13.99 -0.63
CA TYR A 78 -6.27 -14.13 -0.40
C TYR A 78 -6.65 -14.76 0.94
N ILE A 79 -5.73 -15.52 1.56
CA ILE A 79 -5.87 -16.18 2.85
C ILE A 79 -6.17 -15.22 4.01
N PHE A 80 -5.87 -13.91 3.87
CA PHE A 80 -6.16 -12.91 4.90
C PHE A 80 -7.52 -12.22 4.73
N PHE A 81 -8.31 -12.57 3.71
CA PHE A 81 -9.59 -11.92 3.42
C PHE A 81 -10.75 -12.37 4.34
N SER A 82 -10.46 -12.96 5.50
CA SER A 82 -11.46 -13.54 6.39
C SER A 82 -11.63 -12.79 7.72
N THR A 83 -11.21 -11.53 7.79
CA THR A 83 -11.42 -10.69 8.97
C THR A 83 -12.18 -9.45 8.57
N ASN A 84 -13.45 -9.44 8.99
CA ASN A 84 -14.50 -8.43 8.87
C ASN A 84 -14.04 -6.96 8.76
N VAL A 85 -13.57 -6.52 7.59
CA VAL A 85 -13.53 -5.10 7.26
C VAL A 85 -14.44 -4.89 6.06
N ASP A 86 -15.61 -4.30 6.33
CA ASP A 86 -16.58 -3.87 5.34
C ASP A 86 -15.99 -2.70 4.55
N LEU A 87 -15.08 -2.99 3.61
CA LEU A 87 -14.40 -2.01 2.75
C LEU A 87 -15.20 -1.76 1.45
N THR A 88 -16.53 -1.72 1.53
CA THR A 88 -17.44 -1.54 0.40
C THR A 88 -17.65 -0.08 -0.03
N GLN A 89 -16.69 0.82 0.20
CA GLN A 89 -16.75 2.16 -0.39
C GLN A 89 -15.43 2.52 -1.09
N GLU A 90 -15.47 2.44 -2.43
CA GLU A 90 -14.54 3.04 -3.40
C GLU A 90 -13.09 2.53 -3.48
N LEU A 91 -12.76 1.41 -2.85
CA LEU A 91 -11.46 0.77 -3.05
C LEU A 91 -11.44 -0.03 -4.37
N THR A 92 -10.78 0.51 -5.39
CA THR A 92 -10.40 -0.26 -6.59
C THR A 92 -9.32 -1.25 -6.19
N ILE A 93 -9.73 -2.39 -5.62
CA ILE A 93 -8.85 -3.53 -5.34
C ILE A 93 -8.54 -4.20 -6.68
N CYS A 94 -7.54 -3.69 -7.39
CA CYS A 94 -6.96 -4.40 -8.54
C CYS A 94 -6.17 -5.61 -8.02
N GLN A 95 -6.81 -6.78 -7.97
CA GLN A 95 -6.12 -8.06 -7.93
C GLN A 95 -5.59 -8.33 -9.35
N LEU A 96 -4.26 -8.35 -9.52
CA LEU A 96 -3.59 -8.87 -10.71
C LEU A 96 -3.18 -10.33 -10.46
#